data_AF-A0A7X7GHS6-F1
#
_entry.id   AF-A0A7X7GHS6-F1
#
_cell.length_a   1.000
_cell.length_b   1.000
_cell.length_c   1.000
_cell.angle_alpha   90.00
_cell.angle_beta   90.00
_cell.angle_gamma   90.00
#
_symmetry.space_group_name_H-M   'P 1'
#
loop_
_entity.id
_entity.type
_entity.pdbx_description
1 polymer ?
#
loop_
_entity_poly.entity_id
_entity_poly.type
_entity_poly.pdbx_seq_one_letter_code
_entity_poly.pdbx_strand_id
1 'polypeptide(L)' 'MTTTEAVLAGLPEIRTWQEDCYRDLHAHPELSHQEFTTARAVAERLRSLDYQVHEGIGGTGVVAVLDNGSGPTVL' A
#
# COMPACT_ATOMS: atom_id res chain seq x y z
N MET A 1 -11.15 -22.18 13.05
CA MET A 1 -10.52 -21.12 12.24
C MET A 1 -9.31 -20.61 13.00
N THR A 2 -8.11 -20.83 12.48
CA THR A 2 -6.86 -20.28 13.03
C THR A 2 -6.75 -18.79 12.71
N THR A 3 -5.91 -18.05 13.43
CA THR A 3 -5.62 -16.63 13.11
C THR A 3 -5.16 -16.46 11.66
N THR A 4 -4.36 -17.41 11.16
CA THR A 4 -3.89 -17.41 9.77
C THR A 4 -5.04 -17.59 8.77
N GLU A 5 -5.94 -18.54 9.01
CA GLU A 5 -7.12 -18.75 8.16
C GLU A 5 -8.03 -17.50 8.15
N ALA A 6 -8.17 -16.83 9.30
CA ALA A 6 -8.95 -15.60 9.41
C ALA A 6 -8.38 -14.47 8.53
N VAL A 7 -7.06 -14.27 8.56
CA VAL A 7 -6.38 -13.22 7.78
C VAL A 7 -6.44 -13.50 6.29
N LEU A 8 -6.25 -14.76 5.88
CA LEU A 8 -6.20 -15.14 4.45
C LEU A 8 -7.59 -15.25 3.81
N ALA A 9 -8.65 -15.34 4.59
CA ALA A 9 -10.02 -15.46 4.09
C ALA A 9 -10.44 -14.32 3.17
N GLY A 10 -9.87 -13.11 3.36
CA GLY A 10 -10.20 -11.90 2.57
C GLY A 10 -9.42 -11.73 1.26
N LEU A 11 -8.56 -12.67 0.88
CA LEU A 11 -7.72 -12.55 -0.33
C LEU A 11 -8.52 -12.52 -1.65
N PRO A 12 -9.56 -13.35 -1.85
CA PRO A 12 -10.37 -13.30 -3.07
C PRO A 12 -11.01 -11.92 -3.31
N GLU A 13 -11.44 -11.24 -2.26
CA GLU A 13 -12.16 -9.96 -2.30
C GLU A 13 -11.26 -8.79 -2.72
N ILE A 14 -9.97 -8.86 -2.39
CA ILE A 14 -9.00 -7.80 -2.72
C ILE A 14 -8.28 -8.02 -4.05
N ARG A 15 -8.37 -9.23 -4.63
CA ARG A 15 -7.64 -9.62 -5.84
C ARG A 15 -7.85 -8.64 -6.99
N THR A 16 -9.10 -8.29 -7.28
CA THR A 16 -9.42 -7.46 -8.45
C THR A 16 -8.68 -6.13 -8.41
N TRP A 17 -8.77 -5.40 -7.30
CA TRP A 17 -8.11 -4.11 -7.20
C TRP A 17 -6.59 -4.23 -7.16
N GLN A 18 -6.05 -5.33 -6.64
CA GLN A 18 -4.61 -5.60 -6.60
C GLN A 18 -4.06 -5.85 -8.00
N GLU A 19 -4.75 -6.65 -8.80
CA GLU A 19 -4.37 -6.90 -10.19
C GLU A 19 -4.47 -5.62 -11.03
N ASP A 20 -5.49 -4.80 -10.81
CA ASP A 20 -5.62 -3.50 -11.50
C ASP A 20 -4.50 -2.53 -11.10
N CYS A 21 -4.14 -2.49 -9.81
CA CYS A 21 -2.98 -1.73 -9.32
C CYS A 21 -1.69 -2.17 -10.03
N TYR A 22 -1.47 -3.48 -10.09
CA TYR A 22 -0.29 -4.07 -10.69
C TYR A 22 -0.21 -3.68 -12.18
N ARG A 23 -1.31 -3.83 -12.92
CA ARG A 23 -1.37 -3.47 -14.35
C ARG A 23 -1.11 -1.98 -14.56
N ASP A 24 -1.69 -1.12 -13.72
CA ASP A 24 -1.51 0.34 -13.80
C ASP A 24 -0.05 0.74 -13.56
N LEU A 25 0.55 0.27 -12.47
CA LEU A 25 1.96 0.55 -12.17
C LEU A 25 2.90 -0.03 -13.24
N HIS A 26 2.60 -1.21 -13.77
CA HIS A 26 3.41 -1.84 -14.82
C HIS A 26 3.31 -1.10 -16.17
N ALA A 27 2.16 -0.50 -16.46
CA ALA A 27 1.94 0.28 -17.68
C ALA A 27 2.57 1.68 -17.62
N HIS A 28 2.86 2.20 -16.42
CA HIS A 28 3.38 3.56 -16.20
C HIS A 28 4.75 3.56 -15.50
N PRO A 29 5.82 3.04 -16.15
CA PRO A 29 7.15 3.10 -15.57
C PRO A 29 7.65 4.55 -15.48
N GLU A 30 8.11 4.93 -14.30
CA GLU A 30 8.77 6.22 -14.04
C GLU A 30 10.28 6.00 -13.80
N LEU A 31 11.09 7.03 -14.02
CA LEU A 31 12.53 6.99 -13.79
C LEU A 31 12.86 7.03 -12.29
N SER A 32 14.06 6.56 -11.95
CA SER A 32 14.58 6.66 -10.58
C SER A 32 14.50 8.10 -10.05
N HIS A 33 13.91 8.27 -8.87
CA HIS A 33 13.66 9.55 -8.17
C HIS A 33 12.66 10.48 -8.87
N GLN A 34 11.91 9.99 -9.85
CA GLN A 34 10.88 10.75 -10.57
C GLN A 34 9.53 10.02 -10.59
N GLU A 35 9.32 9.11 -9.64
CA GLU A 35 8.12 8.29 -9.49
C GLU A 35 6.94 9.07 -8.87
N PHE A 36 6.70 10.30 -9.34
CA PHE A 36 5.72 11.22 -8.74
C PHE A 36 4.29 10.69 -8.87
N THR A 37 3.96 10.09 -10.01
CA THR A 37 2.63 9.54 -10.28
C THR A 37 2.40 8.29 -9.44
N THR A 38 3.39 7.41 -9.40
CA THR A 38 3.39 6.18 -8.60
C THR A 38 3.28 6.49 -7.10
N ALA A 39 4.11 7.40 -6.58
CA ALA A 39 4.10 7.80 -5.18
C ALA A 39 2.73 8.35 -4.76
N ARG A 40 2.15 9.23 -5.58
CA ARG A 40 0.81 9.79 -5.35
C ARG A 40 -0.26 8.70 -5.33
N ALA A 41 -0.25 7.78 -6.31
CA ALA A 41 -1.22 6.70 -6.38
C ALA A 41 -1.15 5.77 -5.16
N VAL A 42 0.06 5.43 -4.69
CA VAL A 42 0.28 4.64 -3.47
C VAL A 42 -0.23 5.38 -2.22
N ALA A 43 0.09 6.68 -2.09
CA ALA A 43 -0.35 7.48 -0.96
C ALA A 43 -1.89 7.62 -0.90
N GLU A 44 -2.54 7.90 -2.04
CA GLU A 44 -3.99 7.99 -2.15
C GLU A 44 -4.67 6.66 -1.77
N ARG A 45 -4.14 5.54 -2.26
CA ARG A 45 -4.61 4.20 -1.89
C ARG A 45 -4.51 3.95 -0.39
N LEU A 46 -3.35 4.16 0.21
CA LEU A 46 -3.11 3.87 1.62
C LEU A 46 -4.00 4.73 2.53
N ARG A 47 -4.23 6.00 2.15
CA ARG A 47 -5.21 6.87 2.81
C ARG A 47 -6.63 6.32 2.74
N SER A 48 -7.04 5.77 1.59
CA SER A 48 -8.38 5.18 1.42
C SER A 48 -8.59 3.91 2.26
N LEU A 49 -7.51 3.33 2.79
CA LEU A 49 -7.51 2.15 3.67
C LEU A 49 -7.29 2.53 5.15
N ASP A 50 -7.47 3.81 5.51
CA ASP A 50 -7.33 4.34 6.87
C ASP A 50 -5.92 4.26 7.49
N TYR A 51 -4.88 4.19 6.66
CA TYR A 51 -3.50 4.32 7.15
C TYR A 51 -3.16 5.78 7.45
N GLN A 52 -2.29 6.00 8.44
CA GLN A 52 -1.60 7.27 8.61
C GLN A 52 -0.46 7.37 7.59
N VAL A 53 -0.62 8.20 6.57
CA VAL A 53 0.31 8.32 5.44
C VAL A 53 1.22 9.55 5.55
N HIS A 54 2.52 9.31 5.38
CA HIS A 54 3.57 10.31 5.28
C HIS A 54 4.21 10.26 3.89
N GLU A 55 4.24 11.40 3.21
CA GLU A 55 4.82 11.56 1.86
C GLU A 55 6.09 12.43 1.91
N GLY A 56 6.86 12.44 0.81
CA GLY A 56 8.01 13.32 0.66
C GLY A 56 9.30 12.82 1.33
N ILE A 57 9.33 11.55 1.74
CA ILE A 57 10.48 10.97 2.41
C ILE A 57 11.55 10.64 1.38
N GLY A 58 12.64 11.40 1.36
CA GLY A 58 13.69 11.22 0.35
C GLY A 58 13.23 11.50 -1.09
N GLY A 59 12.26 12.41 -1.27
CA GLY A 59 11.69 12.75 -2.58
C GLY A 59 10.33 12.11 -2.78
N THR A 60 10.28 10.99 -3.51
CA THR A 60 9.06 10.26 -3.86
C THR A 60 8.68 9.17 -2.84
N GLY A 61 9.43 9.02 -1.74
CA GLY A 61 9.15 7.99 -0.73
C GLY A 61 7.87 8.24 0.05
N VAL A 62 7.12 7.16 0.29
CA VAL A 62 5.87 7.11 1.04
C VAL A 62 6.02 6.10 2.18
N VAL A 63 5.64 6.50 3.40
CA VAL A 63 5.53 5.61 4.57
C VAL A 63 4.09 5.66 5.07
N ALA A 64 3.51 4.50 5.36
CA ALA A 64 2.17 4.39 5.92
C ALA A 64 2.16 3.52 7.16
N VAL A 65 1.46 3.97 8.20
CA VAL A 65 1.35 3.29 9.49
C VAL A 65 -0.08 2.84 9.70
N LEU A 66 -0.26 1.53 9.94
CA LEU A 66 -1.51 0.96 10.48
C LEU A 66 -1.28 0.69 11.97
N ASP A 67 -1.87 1.54 12.82
CA ASP A 67 -1.84 1.33 14.26
C ASP A 67 -3.03 0.44 14.68
N ASN A 68 -2.73 -0.60 15.46
CA ASN A 68 -3.73 -1.52 16.00
C ASN A 68 -3.42 -1.88 17.47
N GLY A 69 -2.95 -0.90 18.25
CA GLY A 69 -2.72 -1.05 19.68
C GLY A 69 -1.38 -1.66 20.04
N SER A 70 -1.21 -2.03 21.31
CA SER A 70 0.07 -2.48 21.84
C SER A 70 0.52 -3.82 21.25
N GLY A 71 1.76 -3.87 20.76
CA GLY A 71 2.36 -5.09 20.25
C GLY A 71 3.69 -4.81 19.54
N PRO A 72 4.35 -5.86 19.03
CA PRO A 72 5.54 -5.70 18.18
C PRO A 72 5.21 -4.97 16.87
N THR A 73 6.14 -4.16 16.38
CA THR A 73 6.04 -3.50 15.07
C THR A 73 6.72 -4.36 13.98
N VAL A 74 6.08 -4.44 12.81
CA VAL A 74 6.61 -5.10 11.60
C VAL A 74 6.66 -4.08 10.47
N LEU A 75 7.74 -4.12 9.67
CA LEU A 75 7.91 -3.36 8.43
C LEU A 75 7.95 -4.31 7.24
#